data_AF-A0A368E1H5-F1
#
_entry.id   AF-A0A368E1H5-F1
#
_cell.length_a   1.000
_cell.length_b   1.000
_cell.length_c   1.000
_cell.angle_alpha   90.00
_cell.angle_beta   90.00
_cell.angle_gamma   90.00
#
_symmetry.space_group_name_H-M   'P 1'
#
loop_
_entity.id
_entity.type
_entity.pdbx_description
1 polymer ?
#
loop_
_entity_poly.entity_id
_entity_poly.type
_entity_poly.pdbx_seq_one_letter_code
_entity_poly.pdbx_strand_id
1 'polypeptide(L)'
;MNKKIIKKSVLRNKLRSLPEFKYDIETSVQFLMSHAKQRQFVSFIEFNRFYKIPDQDWPLVYPLLYRHLNLVLKYCYENNLPPLSVLVVAKDMKNTGKMTQRQITRLSKAFVRYGDRSTRDSCEVQDMNDLHKLQKLCFENAVEDKVKPKHKADIFAEGVR
;
A
#
# COMPACT_ATOMS: atom_id res chain seq x y z
N MET A 1 -27.65 -4.48 60.75
CA MET A 1 -26.49 -4.59 59.82
C MET A 1 -26.94 -4.18 58.42
N ASN A 2 -26.64 -2.96 57.99
CA ASN A 2 -27.00 -2.44 56.67
C ASN A 2 -25.91 -2.76 55.64
N LYS A 3 -26.19 -3.68 54.70
CA LYS A 3 -25.32 -3.91 53.54
C LYS A 3 -25.60 -2.83 52.49
N LYS A 4 -24.72 -1.82 52.40
CA LYS A 4 -24.71 -0.84 51.31
C LYS A 4 -24.38 -1.55 49.99
N ILE A 5 -25.36 -1.61 49.09
CA ILE A 5 -25.17 -2.04 47.71
C ILE A 5 -24.46 -0.91 46.97
N ILE A 6 -23.17 -1.09 46.66
CA ILE A 6 -22.41 -0.17 45.82
C ILE A 6 -22.84 -0.44 44.37
N LYS A 7 -23.69 0.43 43.82
CA LYS A 7 -23.93 0.52 42.37
C LYS A 7 -22.66 1.08 41.72
N LYS A 8 -21.75 0.21 41.27
CA LYS A 8 -20.68 0.64 40.36
C LYS A 8 -21.32 0.89 38.99
N SER A 9 -21.50 2.18 38.72
CA SER A 9 -21.87 2.77 37.44
C SER A 9 -21.15 2.05 36.30
N VAL A 10 -21.95 1.56 35.36
CA VAL A 10 -21.52 1.07 34.06
C VAL A 10 -20.79 2.21 33.36
N LEU A 11 -19.45 2.24 33.46
CA LEU A 11 -18.61 2.90 32.48
C LEU A 11 -18.82 2.14 31.17
N ARG A 12 -19.88 2.52 30.42
CA ARG A 12 -19.95 2.23 29.00
C ARG A 12 -18.80 3.00 28.38
N ASN A 13 -17.62 2.38 28.35
CA ASN A 13 -16.64 2.72 27.34
C ASN A 13 -17.40 2.58 26.02
N LYS A 14 -17.82 3.70 25.44
CA LYS A 14 -18.15 3.77 24.02
C LYS A 14 -16.88 3.29 23.34
N LEU A 15 -16.82 1.98 23.03
CA LEU A 15 -15.90 1.44 22.05
C LEU A 15 -16.13 2.33 20.83
N ARG A 16 -15.21 3.27 20.60
CA ARG A 16 -15.20 4.00 19.34
C ARG A 16 -15.16 2.91 18.29
N SER A 17 -16.13 2.92 17.38
CA SER A 17 -16.07 2.08 16.19
C SER A 17 -14.67 2.23 15.62
N LEU A 18 -13.94 1.12 15.48
CA LEU A 18 -12.63 1.16 14.84
C LEU A 18 -12.81 1.90 13.50
N PRO A 19 -11.92 2.84 13.15
CA PRO A 19 -12.00 3.50 11.87
C PRO A 19 -12.10 2.42 10.79
N GLU A 20 -13.16 2.47 9.99
CA GLU A 20 -13.27 1.63 8.81
C GLU A 20 -12.07 1.99 7.94
N PHE A 21 -11.09 1.10 7.83
CA PHE A 21 -9.82 1.41 7.16
C PHE A 21 -10.05 1.46 5.65
N LYS A 22 -10.20 2.68 5.11
CA LYS A 22 -10.65 2.97 3.73
C LYS A 22 -9.53 2.98 2.69
N TYR A 23 -8.61 2.02 2.73
CA TYR A 23 -7.68 1.91 1.62
C TYR A 23 -8.42 1.38 0.39
N ASP A 24 -8.35 2.11 -0.72
CA ASP A 24 -8.92 1.69 -2.00
C ASP A 24 -7.80 1.43 -3.01
N ILE A 25 -7.90 0.31 -3.75
CA ILE A 25 -6.80 -0.15 -4.60
C ILE A 25 -6.68 0.75 -5.83
N GLU A 26 -7.78 1.02 -6.52
CA GLU A 26 -7.78 1.81 -7.75
C GLU A 26 -7.36 3.25 -7.49
N THR A 27 -7.92 3.86 -6.44
CA THR A 27 -7.55 5.20 -6.00
C THR A 27 -6.06 5.28 -5.65
N SER A 28 -5.51 4.26 -4.96
CA SER A 28 -4.08 4.19 -4.69
C SER A 28 -3.23 4.06 -5.96
N VAL A 29 -3.65 3.26 -6.93
CA VAL A 29 -2.93 3.09 -8.19
C VAL A 29 -2.91 4.40 -8.97
N GLN A 30 -4.06 5.09 -9.09
CA GLN A 30 -4.13 6.40 -9.76
C GLN A 30 -3.25 7.45 -9.07
N PHE A 31 -3.31 7.52 -7.74
CA PHE A 31 -2.48 8.42 -6.94
C PHE A 31 -0.98 8.12 -7.11
N LEU A 32 -0.57 6.85 -7.11
CA LEU A 32 0.83 6.50 -7.30
C LEU A 32 1.30 6.71 -8.74
N MET A 33 0.42 6.48 -9.71
CA MET A 33 0.72 6.75 -11.12
C MET A 33 0.93 8.24 -11.37
N SER A 34 0.14 9.12 -10.75
CA SER A 34 0.35 10.57 -10.88
C SER A 34 1.69 11.01 -10.28
N HIS A 35 2.11 10.42 -9.16
CA HIS A 35 3.43 10.67 -8.58
C HIS A 35 4.56 10.08 -9.43
N ALA A 36 4.34 8.91 -10.03
CA ALA A 36 5.30 8.30 -10.94
C ALA A 36 5.55 9.20 -12.17
N LYS A 37 4.48 9.78 -12.76
CA LYS A 37 4.58 10.76 -13.85
C LYS A 37 5.44 11.98 -13.47
N GLN A 38 5.39 12.40 -12.22
CA GLN A 38 6.18 13.51 -11.69
C GLN A 38 7.56 13.09 -11.19
N ARG A 39 7.93 11.81 -11.31
CA ARG A 39 9.17 11.22 -10.77
C ARG A 39 9.34 11.44 -9.27
N GLN A 40 8.24 11.31 -8.52
CA GLN A 40 8.21 11.56 -7.08
C GLN A 40 7.99 10.28 -6.26
N PHE A 41 8.68 10.22 -5.13
CA PHE A 41 8.42 9.24 -4.08
C PHE A 41 7.34 9.74 -3.12
N VAL A 42 6.54 8.80 -2.61
CA VAL A 42 5.51 9.07 -1.60
C VAL A 42 5.95 8.44 -0.29
N SER A 43 5.99 9.22 0.78
CA SER A 43 6.23 8.68 2.11
C SER A 43 4.99 7.96 2.66
N PHE A 44 5.17 6.99 3.56
CA PHE A 44 4.04 6.36 4.27
C PHE A 44 3.10 7.39 4.93
N ILE A 45 3.67 8.50 5.42
CA ILE A 45 2.93 9.60 6.05
C ILE A 45 2.04 10.31 5.02
N GLU A 46 2.60 10.69 3.87
CA GLU A 46 1.85 11.33 2.79
C GLU A 46 0.73 10.41 2.27
N PHE A 47 1.03 9.12 2.10
CA PHE A 47 0.06 8.14 1.65
C PHE A 47 -1.10 7.95 2.64
N ASN A 48 -0.81 7.89 3.96
CA ASN A 48 -1.85 7.81 4.98
C ASN A 48 -2.70 9.08 5.05
N ARG A 49 -2.07 10.25 4.89
CA ARG A 49 -2.76 11.55 4.88
C ARG A 49 -3.67 11.72 3.66
N PHE A 50 -3.29 11.16 2.51
CA PHE A 50 -4.18 11.08 1.34
C PHE A 50 -5.51 10.39 1.68
N TYR A 51 -5.46 9.35 2.54
CA TYR A 51 -6.64 8.66 3.07
C TYR A 51 -7.28 9.32 4.30
N LYS A 52 -6.83 10.51 4.70
CA LYS A 52 -7.29 11.24 5.90
C LYS A 52 -7.15 10.42 7.19
N ILE A 53 -6.14 9.54 7.26
CA ILE A 53 -5.84 8.73 8.44
C ILE A 53 -5.06 9.61 9.45
N PRO A 54 -5.57 9.79 10.69
CA PRO A 54 -4.90 10.60 11.71
C PRO A 54 -3.53 10.07 12.14
N ASP A 55 -2.62 10.97 12.51
CA ASP A 55 -1.25 10.64 12.91
C ASP A 55 -1.18 9.73 14.17
N GLN A 56 -2.15 9.85 15.07
CA GLN A 56 -2.24 9.05 16.31
C GLN A 56 -2.53 7.55 16.08
N ASP A 57 -3.07 7.17 14.92
CA ASP A 57 -3.47 5.78 14.65
C ASP A 57 -2.32 4.97 14.01
N TRP A 58 -1.20 5.61 13.68
CA TRP A 58 -0.12 5.03 12.85
C TRP A 58 0.43 3.66 13.30
N PRO A 59 0.67 3.37 14.59
CA PRO A 59 1.17 2.05 15.00
C PRO A 59 0.25 0.90 14.58
N LEU A 60 -1.06 1.11 14.58
CA LEU A 60 -2.06 0.13 14.13
C LEU A 60 -2.23 0.14 12.61
N VAL A 61 -1.94 1.27 11.96
CA VAL A 61 -2.08 1.48 10.52
C VAL A 61 -0.97 0.78 9.73
N TYR A 62 0.26 0.69 10.26
CA TYR A 62 1.40 0.16 9.50
C TYR A 62 1.19 -1.26 8.93
N PRO A 63 0.69 -2.25 9.70
CA PRO A 63 0.37 -3.57 9.15
C PRO A 63 -0.67 -3.51 8.03
N LEU A 64 -1.68 -2.66 8.18
CA LEU A 64 -2.76 -2.47 7.20
C LEU A 64 -2.25 -1.80 5.93
N LEU A 65 -1.41 -0.77 6.06
CA LEU A 65 -0.74 -0.11 4.95
C LEU A 65 0.09 -1.11 4.15
N TYR A 66 0.90 -1.94 4.81
CA TYR A 66 1.71 -2.93 4.11
C TYR A 66 0.86 -4.02 3.43
N ARG A 67 -0.23 -4.44 4.07
CA ARG A 67 -1.20 -5.35 3.43
C ARG A 67 -1.81 -4.70 2.18
N HIS A 68 -2.17 -3.42 2.26
CA HIS A 68 -2.72 -2.67 1.15
C HIS A 68 -1.72 -2.52 -0.01
N LEU A 69 -0.49 -2.10 0.28
CA LEU A 69 0.56 -1.96 -0.74
C LEU A 69 0.86 -3.28 -1.46
N ASN A 70 0.75 -4.41 -0.75
CA ASN A 70 0.85 -5.73 -1.37
C ASN A 70 -0.33 -6.04 -2.31
N LEU A 71 -1.55 -5.58 -2.00
CA LEU A 71 -2.72 -5.71 -2.89
C LEU A 71 -2.60 -4.77 -4.09
N VAL A 72 -2.10 -3.55 -3.90
CA VAL A 72 -1.76 -2.63 -5.00
C VAL A 72 -0.73 -3.27 -5.93
N LEU A 73 0.32 -3.89 -5.38
CA LEU A 73 1.31 -4.61 -6.17
C LEU A 73 0.66 -5.74 -6.98
N LYS A 74 -0.18 -6.56 -6.35
CA LYS A 74 -0.94 -7.63 -7.02
C LYS A 74 -1.79 -7.07 -8.17
N TYR A 75 -2.55 -6.00 -7.91
CA TYR A 75 -3.38 -5.35 -8.92
C TYR A 75 -2.54 -4.84 -10.09
N CYS A 76 -1.36 -4.26 -9.81
CA CYS A 76 -0.47 -3.80 -10.86
C CYS A 76 -0.04 -4.96 -11.77
N TYR A 77 0.31 -6.10 -11.20
CA TYR A 77 0.66 -7.29 -11.98
C TYR A 77 -0.50 -7.81 -12.84
N GLU A 78 -1.69 -8.00 -12.25
CA GLU A 78 -2.87 -8.49 -12.97
C GLU A 78 -3.25 -7.59 -14.15
N ASN A 79 -2.89 -6.31 -14.08
CA ASN A 79 -3.19 -5.31 -15.11
C ASN A 79 -1.99 -4.92 -15.99
N ASN A 80 -0.83 -5.57 -15.86
CA ASN A 80 0.42 -5.23 -16.55
C ASN A 80 0.88 -3.77 -16.34
N LEU A 81 0.63 -3.24 -15.15
CA LEU A 81 1.14 -1.95 -14.68
C LEU A 81 2.51 -2.14 -14.02
N PRO A 82 3.37 -1.08 -14.02
CA PRO A 82 4.59 -1.11 -13.24
C PRO A 82 4.28 -1.31 -11.74
N PRO A 83 5.22 -1.86 -10.93
CA PRO A 83 4.95 -2.22 -9.54
C PRO A 83 4.91 -0.99 -8.61
N LEU A 84 3.94 -0.09 -8.80
CA LEU A 84 3.85 1.24 -8.20
C LEU A 84 4.01 1.29 -6.67
N SER A 85 3.69 0.21 -5.98
CA SER A 85 3.91 0.06 -4.53
C SER A 85 5.35 0.37 -4.08
N VAL A 86 6.36 0.19 -4.95
CA VAL A 86 7.77 0.47 -4.64
C VAL A 86 8.10 1.97 -4.55
N LEU A 87 7.18 2.83 -5.00
CA LEU A 87 7.29 4.29 -4.86
C LEU A 87 6.86 4.78 -3.47
N VAL A 88 6.19 3.92 -2.68
CA VAL A 88 5.79 4.23 -1.32
C VAL A 88 6.88 3.81 -0.34
N VAL A 89 7.53 4.79 0.26
CA VAL A 89 8.77 4.61 1.03
C VAL A 89 8.67 5.20 2.44
N ALA A 90 9.61 4.84 3.31
CA ALA A 90 9.75 5.55 4.59
C ALA A 90 10.21 6.99 4.36
N LYS A 91 9.86 7.90 5.29
CA LYS A 91 10.32 9.31 5.24
C LYS A 91 11.85 9.39 5.15
N ASP A 92 12.56 8.55 5.90
CA ASP A 92 14.02 8.52 5.91
C ASP A 92 14.60 8.10 4.56
N MET A 93 13.95 7.18 3.85
CA MET A 93 14.38 6.78 2.51
C MET A 93 14.19 7.92 1.51
N LYS A 94 13.12 8.71 1.62
CA LYS A 94 12.90 9.88 0.76
C LYS A 94 14.05 10.88 0.87
N ASN A 95 14.70 10.96 2.04
CA ASN A 95 15.83 11.85 2.28
C ASN A 95 17.19 11.21 1.96
N THR A 96 17.37 9.92 2.26
CA THR A 96 18.68 9.24 2.20
C THR A 96 18.86 8.37 0.95
N GLY A 97 17.78 8.08 0.24
CA GLY A 97 17.74 7.09 -0.84
C GLY A 97 17.90 5.63 -0.37
N LYS A 98 18.09 5.37 0.93
CA LYS A 98 18.34 4.02 1.45
C LYS A 98 17.12 3.43 2.14
N MET A 99 16.83 2.17 1.82
CA MET A 99 15.80 1.38 2.47
C MET A 99 16.43 0.40 3.47
N THR A 100 15.74 0.09 4.56
CA THR A 100 16.23 -0.92 5.51
C THR A 100 16.13 -2.33 4.93
N GLN A 101 17.05 -3.23 5.31
CA GLN A 101 17.01 -4.63 4.84
C GLN A 101 15.67 -5.30 5.14
N ARG A 102 15.06 -4.99 6.29
CA ARG A 102 13.73 -5.49 6.66
C ARG A 102 12.65 -5.14 5.63
N GLN A 103 12.68 -3.91 5.10
CA GLN A 103 11.72 -3.47 4.09
C GLN A 103 12.02 -4.08 2.72
N ILE A 104 13.29 -4.21 2.35
CA ILE A 104 13.73 -4.92 1.13
C ILE A 104 13.23 -6.37 1.17
N THR A 105 13.48 -7.10 2.26
CA THR A 105 12.99 -8.49 2.45
C THR A 105 11.47 -8.57 2.40
N ARG A 106 10.74 -7.59 2.95
CA ARG A 106 9.27 -7.55 2.88
C ARG A 106 8.78 -7.40 1.45
N LEU A 107 9.39 -6.48 0.69
CA LEU A 107 9.07 -6.29 -0.73
C LEU A 107 9.41 -7.54 -1.52
N SER A 108 10.62 -8.09 -1.36
CA SER A 108 11.03 -9.36 -1.96
C SER A 108 9.99 -10.47 -1.77
N LYS A 109 9.50 -10.68 -0.54
CA LYS A 109 8.43 -11.65 -0.25
C LYS A 109 7.10 -11.32 -0.95
N ALA A 110 6.74 -10.05 -1.07
CA ALA A 110 5.53 -9.64 -1.78
C ALA A 110 5.65 -9.88 -3.30
N PHE A 111 6.82 -9.60 -3.87
CA PHE A 111 7.14 -9.89 -5.28
C PHE A 111 7.14 -11.40 -5.56
N VAL A 112 7.72 -12.22 -4.68
CA VAL A 112 7.63 -13.69 -4.81
C VAL A 112 6.20 -14.21 -4.72
N ARG A 113 5.35 -13.55 -3.93
CA ARG A 113 3.96 -13.97 -3.71
C ARG A 113 3.02 -13.57 -4.84
N TYR A 114 3.20 -12.38 -5.43
CA TYR A 114 2.26 -11.79 -6.38
C TYR A 114 2.85 -11.50 -7.76
N GLY A 115 4.17 -11.46 -7.88
CA GLY A 115 4.86 -11.35 -9.16
C GLY A 115 4.70 -12.63 -9.96
N ASP A 116 4.51 -12.48 -11.26
CA ASP A 116 4.28 -13.61 -12.16
C ASP A 116 5.50 -14.54 -12.18
N ARG A 117 5.25 -15.86 -12.03
CA ARG A 117 6.29 -16.90 -12.17
C ARG A 117 6.80 -17.01 -13.62
N SER A 118 6.13 -16.37 -14.58
CA SER A 118 6.49 -16.38 -16.00
C SER A 118 7.71 -15.52 -16.33
N THR A 119 8.01 -14.48 -15.54
CA THR A 119 9.19 -13.63 -15.71
C THR A 119 10.25 -13.98 -14.67
N ARG A 120 10.88 -15.16 -14.81
CA ARG A 120 11.94 -15.63 -13.88
C ARG A 120 13.17 -14.72 -13.84
N ASP A 121 13.33 -13.79 -14.78
CA ASP A 121 14.55 -12.98 -14.90
C ASP A 121 14.42 -11.52 -14.41
N SER A 122 13.24 -11.04 -13.99
CA SER A 122 13.03 -9.58 -13.82
C SER A 122 12.36 -9.11 -12.52
N CYS A 123 12.17 -9.95 -11.49
CA CYS A 123 11.34 -9.56 -10.33
C CYS A 123 11.85 -9.94 -8.94
N GLU A 124 13.10 -10.33 -8.77
CA GLU A 124 13.65 -10.52 -7.43
C GLU A 124 14.27 -9.23 -6.90
N VAL A 125 13.59 -8.58 -5.96
CA VAL A 125 14.20 -7.53 -5.15
C VAL A 125 15.11 -8.22 -4.14
N GLN A 126 16.40 -8.35 -4.44
CA GLN A 126 17.39 -8.93 -3.53
C GLN A 126 18.09 -7.84 -2.72
N ASP A 127 18.38 -6.70 -3.36
CA ASP A 127 19.10 -5.58 -2.77
C ASP A 127 18.51 -4.21 -3.15
N MET A 128 19.22 -3.14 -2.76
CA MET A 128 18.85 -1.77 -3.10
C MET A 128 18.95 -1.46 -4.60
N ASN A 129 19.87 -2.10 -5.33
CA ASN A 129 20.05 -1.84 -6.76
C ASN A 129 18.86 -2.36 -7.55
N ASP A 130 18.37 -3.56 -7.23
CA ASP A 130 17.18 -4.11 -7.85
C ASP A 130 15.94 -3.26 -7.56
N LEU A 131 15.82 -2.77 -6.33
CA LEU A 131 14.76 -1.83 -5.97
C LEU A 131 14.83 -0.54 -6.79
N HIS A 132 16.02 0.04 -6.98
CA HIS A 132 16.19 1.24 -7.81
C HIS A 132 15.82 1.00 -9.28
N LYS A 133 16.16 -0.17 -9.85
CA LYS A 133 15.75 -0.54 -11.22
C LYS A 133 14.23 -0.54 -11.35
N LEU A 134 13.52 -1.13 -10.40
CA LEU A 134 12.05 -1.17 -10.40
C LEU A 134 11.42 0.22 -10.23
N GLN A 135 12.00 1.06 -9.37
CA GLN A 135 11.55 2.44 -9.19
C GLN A 135 11.72 3.25 -10.47
N LYS A 136 12.88 3.09 -11.14
CA LYS A 136 13.15 3.71 -12.44
C LYS A 136 12.15 3.25 -13.49
N LEU A 137 11.85 1.95 -13.55
CA LEU A 137 10.84 1.38 -14.44
C LEU A 137 9.45 1.97 -14.20
N CYS A 138 9.07 2.23 -12.94
CA CYS A 138 7.81 2.92 -12.63
C CYS A 138 7.77 4.33 -13.22
N PHE A 139 8.88 5.07 -13.14
CA PHE A 139 8.96 6.43 -13.68
C PHE A 139 8.97 6.46 -15.21
N GLU A 140 9.63 5.51 -15.87
CA GLU A 140 9.69 5.43 -17.33
C GLU A 140 8.33 5.04 -17.92
N ASN A 141 7.71 3.98 -17.38
CA ASN A 141 6.42 3.49 -17.87
C ASN A 141 5.23 4.38 -17.51
N ALA A 142 5.37 5.30 -16.54
CA ALA A 142 4.31 6.25 -16.23
C ALA A 142 4.21 7.39 -17.26
N VAL A 143 5.31 7.71 -17.96
CA VAL A 143 5.35 8.79 -18.97
C VAL A 143 4.79 8.31 -20.31
N GLU A 144 4.98 7.03 -20.63
CA GLU A 144 4.31 6.40 -21.75
C GLU A 144 2.88 6.03 -21.32
N ASP A 145 1.85 6.78 -21.73
CA ASP A 145 0.42 6.46 -21.52
C ASP A 145 -0.03 5.12 -22.19
N LYS A 146 0.91 4.22 -22.49
CA LYS A 146 0.73 2.95 -23.19
C LYS A 146 0.29 1.79 -22.30
N VAL A 147 0.07 1.99 -21.00
CA VAL A 147 -0.45 0.89 -20.18
C VAL A 147 -1.95 0.77 -20.41
N LYS A 148 -2.33 0.03 -21.45
CA LYS A 148 -3.70 -0.43 -21.62
C LYS A 148 -3.96 -1.52 -20.57
N PRO A 149 -4.86 -1.31 -19.60
CA PRO A 149 -5.25 -2.39 -18.69
C PRO A 149 -5.85 -3.53 -19.51
N LYS A 150 -5.43 -4.77 -19.23
CA LYS A 150 -5.99 -5.96 -19.91
C LYS A 150 -7.46 -6.18 -19.57
N HIS A 151 -7.94 -5.64 -18.46
CA HIS A 151 -9.33 -5.80 -18.02
C HIS A 151 -10.07 -4.47 -18.08
N LYS A 152 -11.05 -4.39 -19.00
CA LYS A 152 -12.26 -3.61 -18.74
C LYS A 152 -12.90 -4.21 -17.50
N ALA A 153 -13.08 -3.41 -16.46
CA ALA A 153 -13.81 -3.77 -15.27
C ALA A 153 -15.29 -3.96 -15.61
N ASP A 154 -15.65 -5.13 -16.14
CA ASP A 154 -17.04 -5.59 -16.32
C ASP A 154 -17.31 -6.82 -15.43
N ILE A 155 -16.85 -6.84 -14.17
CA ILE A 155 -17.10 -7.96 -13.23
C ILE A 155 -17.63 -7.53 -11.85
N PHE A 156 -18.21 -6.33 -11.71
CA PHE A 156 -18.90 -5.95 -10.46
C PHE A 156 -20.35 -5.46 -10.66
N ALA A 157 -21.07 -6.02 -11.64
CA ALA A 157 -22.51 -5.79 -11.79
C ALA A 157 -23.40 -7.02 -11.52
N GLU A 158 -22.85 -8.22 -11.30
CA GLU A 158 -23.66 -9.42 -11.05
C GLU A 158 -23.20 -10.13 -9.77
N GLY A 159 -23.71 -9.69 -8.63
CA GLY A 159 -23.42 -10.34 -7.35
C GLY A 159 -24.03 -9.70 -6.11
N VAL A 160 -25.08 -8.88 -6.27
CA VAL A 160 -25.97 -8.49 -5.17
C VAL A 160 -27.40 -8.64 -5.66
N ARG A 161 -27.93 -9.86 -5.50
CA ARG A 161 -29.35 -10.14 -5.32
C ARG A 161 -29.48 -11.21 -4.25
#